data_AF-A0A9D1KZR0-F1
#
_entry.id   AF-A0A9D1KZR0-F1
#
_cell.length_a   1.000
_cell.length_b   1.000
_cell.length_c   1.000
_cell.angle_alpha   90.00
_cell.angle_beta   90.00
_cell.angle_gamma   90.00
#
_symmetry.space_group_name_H-M   'P 1'
#
loop_
_entity.id
_entity.type
_entity.pdbx_description
1 polymer ?
#
loop_
_entity_poly.entity_id
_entity_poly.type
_entity_poly.pdbx_seq_one_letter_code
_entity_poly.pdbx_strand_id
1 'polypeptide(L)'
;MRKYEGWLPLLLAILLHAVVWLLEGQGWTLRSLPRAMLLVYTGLSIIIMLVYFYRRLVNHWHFRFLGKIISRVLLILVGGAMAFYLFAVGVFSCPIEHVGIHQGKKTVAVVNRVLWTNVTYHTYINPWFYGEQIGDSVFYFDLPPGVDPFESGDASFDE
;
A
#
# COMPACT_ATOMS: atom_id res chain seq x y z
N MET A 1 29.65 -3.28 -9.87
CA MET A 1 28.21 -3.18 -10.16
C MET A 1 28.03 -3.21 -11.67
N ARG A 2 27.36 -4.23 -12.21
CA ARG A 2 27.07 -4.33 -13.65
C ARG A 2 26.17 -3.16 -14.08
N LYS A 3 26.24 -2.80 -15.36
CA LYS A 3 25.66 -1.57 -15.96
C LYS A 3 24.13 -1.39 -15.77
N TYR A 4 23.41 -2.41 -15.27
CA TYR A 4 21.94 -2.47 -15.25
C TYR A 4 21.33 -2.78 -13.86
N GLU A 5 22.13 -3.02 -12.82
CA GLU A 5 21.65 -3.49 -11.51
C GLU A 5 20.70 -2.50 -10.80
N GLY A 6 20.86 -1.19 -11.03
CA GLY A 6 20.01 -0.17 -10.42
C GLY A 6 18.59 -0.07 -10.99
N TRP A 7 18.36 -0.60 -12.19
CA TRP A 7 17.07 -0.54 -12.89
C TRP A 7 16.18 -1.75 -12.61
N LEU A 8 16.79 -2.88 -12.26
CA LEU A 8 16.10 -4.15 -12.02
C LEU A 8 14.94 -4.05 -11.01
N PRO A 9 15.07 -3.42 -9.82
CA PRO A 9 13.97 -3.35 -8.87
C PRO A 9 12.80 -2.49 -9.40
N LEU A 10 13.09 -1.44 -10.17
CA LEU A 10 12.06 -0.60 -10.76
C LEU A 10 11.29 -1.34 -11.86
N LEU A 11 12.00 -2.09 -12.72
CA LEU A 11 11.37 -2.90 -13.76
C LEU A 11 10.47 -3.98 -13.16
N LEU A 12 10.90 -4.62 -12.06
CA LEU A 12 10.07 -5.56 -11.34
C LEU A 12 8.84 -4.87 -10.71
N ALA A 13 8.98 -3.68 -10.13
CA ALA A 13 7.85 -2.91 -9.61
C ALA A 13 6.82 -2.60 -10.70
N ILE A 14 7.28 -2.14 -11.88
CA ILE A 14 6.42 -1.87 -13.04
C ILE A 14 5.69 -3.14 -13.48
N LEU A 15 6.38 -4.27 -13.53
CA LEU A 15 5.77 -5.56 -13.88
C LEU A 15 4.68 -5.96 -12.88
N LEU A 16 4.93 -5.80 -11.57
CA LEU A 16 3.94 -6.10 -10.54
C LEU A 16 2.69 -5.21 -10.66
N HIS A 17 2.85 -3.92 -10.91
CA HIS A 17 1.73 -3.01 -11.17
C HIS A 17 0.94 -3.43 -12.43
N ALA A 18 1.62 -3.84 -13.50
CA ALA A 18 0.97 -4.33 -14.71
C ALA A 18 0.14 -5.60 -14.46
N VAL A 19 0.67 -6.54 -13.67
CA VAL A 19 -0.06 -7.75 -13.26
C VAL A 19 -1.28 -7.40 -12.42
N VAL A 20 -1.12 -6.52 -11.42
CA VAL A 20 -2.24 -6.06 -10.59
C VAL A 20 -3.32 -5.40 -11.44
N TRP A 21 -2.93 -4.50 -12.36
CA TRP A 21 -3.87 -3.83 -13.25
C TRP A 21 -4.65 -4.81 -14.14
N LEU A 22 -3.99 -5.86 -14.64
CA LEU A 22 -4.65 -6.90 -15.44
C LEU A 22 -5.67 -7.71 -14.62
N LEU A 23 -5.35 -8.02 -13.36
CA LEU A 23 -6.25 -8.72 -12.45
C LEU A 23 -7.42 -7.83 -12.00
N GLU A 24 -7.17 -6.54 -11.77
CA GLU A 24 -8.23 -5.55 -11.49
C GLU A 24 -9.18 -5.39 -12.68
N GLY A 25 -8.69 -5.52 -13.91
CA GLY A 25 -9.54 -5.60 -15.11
C GLY A 25 -10.48 -6.81 -15.16
N GLN A 26 -10.26 -7.84 -14.34
CA GLN A 26 -11.12 -9.03 -14.22
C GLN A 26 -12.11 -8.94 -13.05
N GLY A 27 -12.20 -7.77 -12.39
CA GLY A 27 -13.07 -7.56 -11.23
C GLY A 27 -12.44 -8.00 -9.89
N TRP A 28 -11.13 -8.28 -9.86
CA TRP A 28 -10.41 -8.61 -8.62
C TRP A 28 -9.73 -7.38 -8.05
N THR A 29 -10.06 -6.98 -6.84
CA THR A 29 -9.44 -5.80 -6.21
C THR A 29 -8.29 -6.21 -5.31
N LEU A 30 -7.12 -5.59 -5.48
CA LEU A 30 -5.96 -5.82 -4.62
C LEU A 30 -6.26 -5.33 -3.19
N ARG A 31 -6.05 -6.21 -2.22
CA ARG A 31 -6.24 -5.93 -0.80
C ARG A 31 -5.33 -4.81 -0.30
N SER A 32 -5.77 -4.10 0.73
CA SER A 32 -5.11 -2.92 1.28
C SER A 32 -3.67 -3.20 1.70
N LEU A 33 -3.41 -4.30 2.40
CA LEU A 33 -2.07 -4.66 2.87
C LEU A 33 -1.11 -5.00 1.71
N PRO A 34 -1.44 -5.92 0.77
CA PRO A 34 -0.67 -6.10 -0.45
C PRO A 34 -0.43 -4.83 -1.26
N ARG A 35 -1.45 -3.96 -1.37
CA ARG A 35 -1.33 -2.68 -2.09
C ARG A 35 -0.35 -1.75 -1.39
N ALA A 36 -0.37 -1.68 -0.06
CA ALA A 36 0.60 -0.93 0.72
C ALA A 36 2.02 -1.49 0.57
N MET A 37 2.20 -2.81 0.60
CA MET A 37 3.48 -3.46 0.34
C MET A 37 4.02 -3.13 -1.05
N LEU A 38 3.17 -3.15 -2.08
CA LEU A 38 3.55 -2.79 -3.45
C LEU A 38 3.98 -1.32 -3.55
N LEU A 39 3.29 -0.41 -2.85
CA LEU A 39 3.67 1.01 -2.78
C LEU A 39 5.03 1.20 -2.09
N VAL A 40 5.27 0.55 -0.95
CA VAL A 40 6.55 0.61 -0.23
C VAL A 40 7.68 0.05 -1.11
N TYR A 41 7.46 -1.11 -1.75
CA TYR A 41 8.42 -1.69 -2.68
C TYR A 41 8.75 -0.75 -3.83
N THR A 42 7.72 -0.12 -4.41
CA THR A 42 7.89 0.87 -5.49
C THR A 42 8.73 2.07 -5.01
N GLY A 43 8.43 2.62 -3.83
CA GLY A 43 9.20 3.71 -3.24
C GLY A 43 10.67 3.36 -3.03
N LEU A 44 10.96 2.18 -2.49
CA LEU A 44 12.34 1.68 -2.33
C LEU A 44 13.04 1.50 -3.67
N SER A 45 12.35 0.98 -4.68
CA SER A 45 12.92 0.80 -6.03
C SER A 45 13.34 2.13 -6.67
N ILE A 46 12.54 3.19 -6.48
CA ILE A 46 12.84 4.55 -6.94
C ILE A 46 14.06 5.10 -6.21
N ILE A 47 14.14 4.94 -4.87
CA ILE A 47 15.29 5.40 -4.09
C ILE A 47 16.58 4.72 -4.57
N ILE A 48 16.55 3.41 -4.79
CA ILE A 48 17.70 2.66 -5.32
C ILE A 48 18.12 3.19 -6.70
N MET A 49 17.15 3.45 -7.59
CA MET A 49 17.41 4.04 -8.89
C MET A 49 18.03 5.45 -8.78
N LEU A 50 17.52 6.29 -7.88
CA LEU A 50 18.06 7.64 -7.65
C LEU A 50 19.49 7.60 -7.11
N VAL A 51 19.78 6.70 -6.16
CA VAL A 51 21.15 6.49 -5.63
C VAL A 51 22.09 5.99 -6.74
N TYR A 52 21.62 5.08 -7.60
CA TYR A 52 22.38 4.60 -8.75
C TYR A 52 22.71 5.74 -9.72
N PHE A 53 21.72 6.56 -10.08
CA PHE A 53 21.89 7.71 -10.96
C PHE A 53 22.82 8.76 -10.34
N TYR A 54 22.66 9.05 -9.04
CA TYR A 54 23.52 9.95 -8.28
C TYR A 54 25.01 9.56 -8.37
N ARG A 55 25.33 8.29 -8.10
CA ARG A 55 26.71 7.80 -8.15
C ARG A 55 27.31 7.99 -9.54
N ARG A 56 26.50 7.81 -10.59
CA ARG A 56 26.93 7.99 -11.98
C ARG A 56 27.12 9.46 -12.35
N LEU A 57 26.21 10.33 -11.91
CA LEU A 57 26.27 11.78 -12.16
C LEU A 57 27.51 12.40 -11.49
N VAL A 58 27.75 12.10 -10.20
CA VAL A 58 28.91 12.62 -9.45
C VAL A 58 30.25 12.17 -10.03
N ASN A 59 30.30 10.97 -10.61
CA ASN A 59 31.51 10.47 -11.25
C ASN A 59 31.82 11.16 -12.59
N HIS A 60 30.81 11.73 -13.26
CA HIS A 60 30.98 12.42 -14.55
C HIS A 60 31.13 13.94 -14.44
N TRP A 61 30.67 14.59 -13.37
CA TRP A 61 30.73 16.05 -13.23
C TRP A 61 32.04 16.56 -12.60
N HIS A 62 32.71 17.51 -13.27
CA HIS A 62 33.97 18.14 -12.82
C HIS A 62 33.84 18.98 -11.53
N PHE A 63 32.64 19.46 -11.19
CA PHE A 63 32.38 20.18 -9.93
C PHE A 63 32.07 19.19 -8.79
N ARG A 64 33.09 18.43 -8.39
CA ARG A 64 32.97 17.30 -7.44
C ARG A 64 32.48 17.70 -6.05
N PHE A 65 32.59 18.96 -5.62
CA PHE A 65 32.19 19.39 -4.28
C PHE A 65 30.77 19.96 -4.23
N LEU A 66 30.47 20.98 -5.03
CA LEU A 66 29.17 21.65 -5.01
C LEU A 66 28.04 20.73 -5.51
N GLY A 67 28.31 19.93 -6.55
CA GLY A 67 27.37 18.93 -7.05
C GLY A 67 27.08 17.81 -6.05
N LYS A 68 28.06 17.44 -5.20
CA LYS A 68 27.85 16.45 -4.12
C LYS A 68 26.93 16.99 -3.03
N ILE A 69 27.07 18.26 -2.67
CA ILE A 69 26.24 18.88 -1.61
C ILE A 69 24.80 19.02 -2.10
N ILE A 70 24.58 19.68 -3.25
CA ILE A 70 23.24 19.89 -3.83
C ILE A 70 22.53 18.54 -4.03
N SER A 71 23.24 17.55 -4.56
CA SER A 71 22.63 16.25 -4.80
C SER A 71 22.35 15.46 -3.52
N ARG A 72 23.16 15.59 -2.45
CA ARG A 72 22.83 14.95 -1.16
C ARG A 72 21.59 15.58 -0.55
N VAL A 73 21.49 16.91 -0.59
CA VAL A 73 20.32 17.64 -0.11
C VAL A 73 19.07 17.21 -0.87
N LEU A 74 19.16 17.10 -2.20
CA LEU A 74 18.06 16.60 -3.04
C LEU A 74 17.65 15.17 -2.68
N LEU A 75 18.63 14.28 -2.46
CA LEU A 75 18.36 12.88 -2.12
C LEU A 75 17.70 12.74 -0.74
N ILE A 76 18.12 13.55 0.24
CA ILE A 76 17.50 13.61 1.57
C ILE A 76 16.08 14.18 1.48
N LEU A 77 15.86 15.25 0.71
CA LEU A 77 14.52 15.83 0.52
C LEU A 77 13.57 14.85 -0.15
N VAL A 78 13.97 14.24 -1.27
CA VAL A 78 13.14 13.29 -2.02
C VAL A 78 12.93 12.01 -1.22
N GLY A 79 14.00 11.48 -0.60
CA GLY A 79 13.91 10.29 0.25
C GLY A 79 13.04 10.52 1.49
N GLY A 80 13.18 11.67 2.13
CA GLY A 80 12.39 12.07 3.30
C GLY A 80 10.92 12.31 2.96
N ALA A 81 10.64 13.01 1.86
CA ALA A 81 9.27 13.21 1.38
C ALA A 81 8.60 11.87 1.00
N MET A 82 9.34 10.97 0.33
CA MET A 82 8.84 9.63 0.01
C MET A 82 8.59 8.80 1.27
N ALA A 83 9.49 8.85 2.26
CA ALA A 83 9.32 8.14 3.52
C ALA A 83 8.11 8.66 4.30
N PHE A 84 7.93 9.98 4.37
CA PHE A 84 6.76 10.60 4.99
C PHE A 84 5.47 10.24 4.25
N TYR A 85 5.48 10.24 2.91
CA TYR A 85 4.34 9.81 2.10
C TYR A 85 3.95 8.36 2.38
N LEU A 86 4.93 7.44 2.38
CA LEU A 86 4.69 6.03 2.69
C LEU A 86 4.17 5.84 4.13
N PHE A 87 4.71 6.60 5.08
CA PHE A 87 4.21 6.59 6.47
C PHE A 87 2.76 7.10 6.54
N ALA A 88 2.46 8.23 5.91
CA ALA A 88 1.13 8.82 5.92
C ALA A 88 0.10 7.88 5.26
N VAL A 89 0.42 7.30 4.10
CA VAL A 89 -0.47 6.35 3.41
C VAL A 89 -0.62 5.05 4.22
N GLY A 90 0.46 4.53 4.79
CA GLY A 90 0.40 3.31 5.61
C GLY A 90 -0.45 3.48 6.87
N VAL A 91 -0.33 4.62 7.56
CA VAL A 91 -1.04 4.87 8.82
C VAL A 91 -2.48 5.32 8.59
N PHE A 92 -2.72 6.22 7.63
CA PHE A 92 -4.00 6.90 7.47
C PHE A 92 -4.88 6.37 6.32
N SER A 93 -4.32 5.61 5.36
CA SER A 93 -5.05 5.21 4.15
C SER A 93 -5.28 3.71 4.00
N CYS A 94 -4.73 2.87 4.89
CA CYS A 94 -5.01 1.43 4.86
C CYS A 94 -6.32 1.14 5.62
N PRO A 95 -7.44 0.82 4.93
CA PRO A 95 -8.63 0.35 5.62
C PRO A 95 -8.33 -0.95 6.36
N ILE A 96 -9.03 -1.15 7.48
CA ILE A 96 -8.91 -2.39 8.24
C ILE A 96 -9.73 -3.45 7.50
N GLU A 97 -9.09 -4.56 7.13
CA GLU A 97 -9.72 -5.64 6.41
C GLU A 97 -9.78 -6.92 7.27
N HIS A 98 -10.99 -7.41 7.54
CA HIS A 98 -11.22 -8.65 8.26
C HIS A 98 -11.75 -9.75 7.34
N VAL A 99 -11.24 -10.96 7.50
CA VAL A 99 -11.77 -12.14 6.79
C VAL A 99 -12.70 -12.87 7.74
N GLY A 100 -13.97 -13.00 7.35
CA GLY A 100 -15.01 -13.60 8.18
C GLY A 100 -15.99 -14.44 7.36
N ILE A 101 -17.05 -14.88 8.03
CA ILE A 101 -18.20 -15.52 7.40
C ILE A 101 -19.36 -14.54 7.50
N HIS A 102 -19.99 -14.23 6.37
CA HIS A 102 -21.21 -13.42 6.32
C HIS A 102 -22.23 -14.18 5.45
N GLN A 103 -23.43 -14.41 5.99
CA GLN A 103 -24.50 -15.17 5.33
C GLN A 103 -24.04 -16.55 4.81
N GLY A 104 -23.26 -17.28 5.62
CA GLY A 104 -22.73 -18.61 5.28
C GLY A 104 -21.65 -18.64 4.20
N LYS A 105 -21.20 -17.49 3.68
CA LYS A 105 -20.12 -17.38 2.69
C LYS A 105 -18.90 -16.70 3.31
N LYS A 106 -17.71 -17.04 2.82
CA LYS A 106 -16.46 -16.41 3.24
C LYS A 106 -16.33 -15.03 2.58
N THR A 107 -16.10 -13.99 3.39
CA THR A 107 -16.12 -12.59 2.93
C THR A 107 -14.95 -11.80 3.50
N VAL A 108 -14.67 -10.65 2.88
CA VAL A 108 -13.73 -9.64 3.37
C VAL A 108 -14.54 -8.41 3.77
N ALA A 109 -14.54 -8.09 5.06
CA ALA A 109 -15.13 -6.88 5.61
C ALA A 109 -14.08 -5.76 5.59
N VAL A 110 -14.37 -4.68 4.86
CA VAL A 110 -13.49 -3.50 4.74
C VAL A 110 -14.10 -2.38 5.56
N VAL A 111 -13.42 -2.01 6.65
CA VAL A 111 -13.85 -0.96 7.59
C VAL A 111 -13.17 0.36 7.24
N ASN A 112 -13.96 1.41 7.08
CA ASN A 112 -13.42 2.75 6.87
C ASN A 112 -12.91 3.36 8.20
N ARG A 113 -11.58 3.51 8.34
CA ARG A 113 -10.90 4.03 9.55
C ARG A 113 -11.26 5.45 9.96
N VAL A 114 -11.83 6.28 9.08
CA VAL A 114 -12.08 7.69 9.42
C VAL A 114 -13.39 7.86 10.18
N LEU A 115 -14.40 7.08 9.82
CA LEU A 115 -15.74 7.18 10.41
C LEU A 115 -16.07 6.01 11.34
N TRP A 116 -15.34 4.88 11.25
CA TRP A 116 -15.60 3.63 11.98
C TRP A 116 -17.05 3.12 11.89
N THR A 117 -17.87 3.67 10.99
CA THR A 117 -19.31 3.42 10.94
C THR A 117 -19.74 2.57 9.75
N ASN A 118 -18.96 2.56 8.67
CA ASN A 118 -19.32 1.88 7.43
C ASN A 118 -18.37 0.70 7.18
N VAL A 119 -18.97 -0.49 7.12
CA VAL A 119 -18.31 -1.74 6.75
C VAL A 119 -18.91 -2.21 5.42
N THR A 120 -18.03 -2.39 4.44
CA THR A 120 -18.40 -2.93 3.12
C THR A 120 -17.94 -4.37 3.05
N TYR A 121 -18.81 -5.30 2.64
CA TYR A 121 -18.47 -6.71 2.50
C TYR A 121 -18.18 -7.04 1.04
N HIS A 122 -17.09 -7.75 0.83
CA HIS A 122 -16.64 -8.20 -0.49
C HIS A 122 -16.46 -9.71 -0.51
N THR A 123 -16.60 -10.32 -1.68
CA THR A 123 -16.37 -11.75 -1.85
C THR A 123 -14.91 -12.10 -1.59
N TYR A 124 -14.64 -13.08 -0.73
CA TYR A 124 -13.27 -13.55 -0.53
C TYR A 124 -12.79 -14.36 -1.73
N ILE A 125 -11.65 -13.98 -2.31
CA ILE A 125 -10.97 -14.77 -3.35
C ILE A 125 -9.73 -15.44 -2.75
N ASN A 126 -8.76 -14.64 -2.28
CA ASN A 126 -7.50 -15.15 -1.74
C ASN A 126 -6.85 -14.10 -0.79
N PRO A 127 -5.70 -14.39 -0.15
CA PRO A 127 -5.04 -13.45 0.74
C PRO A 127 -4.61 -12.12 0.09
N TRP A 128 -4.56 -12.05 -1.24
CA TRP A 128 -4.08 -10.90 -2.00
C TRP A 128 -5.21 -10.07 -2.62
N PHE A 129 -6.33 -10.71 -2.98
CA PHE A 129 -7.44 -10.10 -3.70
C PHE A 129 -8.80 -10.42 -3.08
N TYR A 130 -9.72 -9.46 -3.18
CA TYR A 130 -11.16 -9.66 -2.97
C TYR A 130 -11.94 -9.37 -4.26
N GLY A 131 -13.15 -9.90 -4.37
CA GLY A 131 -14.02 -9.77 -5.54
C GLY A 131 -15.05 -8.65 -5.39
N GLU A 132 -16.21 -8.84 -6.02
CA GLU A 132 -17.29 -7.87 -5.99
C GLU A 132 -17.83 -7.61 -4.58
N GLN A 133 -18.33 -6.37 -4.39
CA GLN A 133 -19.07 -5.94 -3.22
C GLN A 133 -20.41 -6.67 -3.17
N ILE A 134 -20.72 -7.28 -2.02
CA ILE A 134 -21.89 -8.13 -1.82
C ILE A 134 -22.88 -7.54 -0.82
N GLY A 135 -22.48 -6.52 -0.07
CA GLY A 135 -23.38 -5.82 0.85
C GLY A 135 -22.66 -4.76 1.66
N ASP A 136 -23.46 -3.87 2.25
CA ASP A 136 -23.01 -2.82 3.15
C ASP A 136 -23.74 -2.92 4.47
N SER A 137 -23.00 -2.76 5.56
CA SER A 137 -23.56 -2.62 6.89
C SER A 137 -23.05 -1.31 7.48
N VAL A 138 -24.00 -0.48 7.91
CA VAL A 138 -23.71 0.67 8.75
C VAL A 138 -23.79 0.16 10.19
N PHE A 139 -22.64 0.03 10.83
CA PHE A 139 -22.60 -0.21 12.27
C PHE A 139 -22.49 1.14 12.96
N TYR A 140 -23.52 1.52 13.71
CA TYR A 140 -23.38 2.52 14.76
C TYR A 140 -22.68 1.84 15.93
N PHE A 141 -21.36 1.69 15.82
CA PHE A 141 -20.59 1.28 16.98
C PHE A 141 -20.64 2.44 17.98
N ASP A 142 -21.37 2.26 19.08
CA ASP A 142 -21.17 2.99 20.35
C ASP A 142 -19.82 2.62 20.99
N LEU A 143 -18.83 2.23 20.18
CA LEU A 143 -17.51 1.85 20.63
C LEU A 143 -16.65 3.11 20.76
N PRO A 144 -15.83 3.20 21.82
CA PRO A 144 -14.83 4.25 21.92
C PRO A 144 -13.95 4.28 20.67
N PRO A 145 -13.51 5.46 20.21
CA PRO A 145 -12.59 5.56 19.08
C PRO A 145 -11.34 4.71 19.33
N GLY A 146 -11.00 3.85 18.36
CA GLY A 146 -9.83 2.97 18.42
C GLY A 146 -10.11 1.53 18.87
N VAL A 147 -11.36 1.16 19.15
CA VAL A 147 -11.76 -0.22 19.45
C VAL A 147 -12.18 -0.93 18.17
N ASP A 148 -11.53 -2.04 17.86
CA ASP A 148 -11.90 -2.91 16.74
C ASP A 148 -13.19 -3.67 17.08
N PRO A 149 -14.29 -3.46 16.33
CA PRO A 149 -15.55 -4.14 16.59
C PRO A 149 -15.52 -5.66 16.41
N PHE A 150 -14.49 -6.18 15.72
CA PHE A 150 -14.33 -7.62 15.52
C PHE A 150 -13.45 -8.28 16.60
N GLU A 151 -12.78 -7.51 17.46
CA GLU A 151 -11.98 -8.04 18.59
C GLU A 151 -12.82 -8.27 19.85
N SER A 152 -13.90 -7.51 20.07
CA SER A 152 -14.67 -7.60 21.32
C SER A 152 -15.58 -8.82 21.42
N GLY A 153 -15.74 -9.60 20.34
CA GLY A 153 -16.64 -10.76 20.33
C GLY A 153 -18.13 -10.43 20.34
N ASP A 154 -18.49 -9.14 20.45
CA ASP A 154 -19.86 -8.63 20.52
C ASP A 154 -20.48 -8.34 19.15
N ALA A 155 -19.75 -8.60 18.06
CA ALA A 155 -20.32 -8.60 16.72
C ALA A 155 -21.18 -9.87 16.53
N SER A 156 -22.31 -9.94 17.25
CA SER A 156 -23.38 -10.84 16.89
C SER A 156 -23.89 -10.41 15.51
N PHE A 157 -23.51 -11.17 14.51
CA PHE A 157 -24.17 -11.15 13.22
C PHE A 157 -25.58 -11.68 13.48
N ASP A 158 -26.54 -10.78 13.69
CA ASP A 158 -27.95 -11.17 13.73
C ASP A 158 -28.28 -11.96 12.45
N GLU A 159 -28.90 -13.12 12.68
CA GLU A 159 -29.18 -14.21 11.74
C GLU A 159 -29.97 -13.82 10.50
#